data_AF-A0A061R6A5-F1
#
_entry.id   AF-A0A061R6A5-F1
#
_cell.length_a   1.000
_cell.length_b   1.000
_cell.length_c   1.000
_cell.angle_alpha   90.00
_cell.angle_beta   90.00
_cell.angle_gamma   90.00
#
_symmetry.space_group_name_H-M   'P 1'
#
loop_
_entity.id
_entity.type
_entity.pdbx_description
1 polymer ?
#
loop_
_entity_poly.entity_id
_entity_poly.type
_entity_poly.pdbx_seq_one_letter_code
_entity_poly.pdbx_strand_id
1 'polypeptide(L)'
;MKPSFEPTLVTRYLRGDRQRRHFDARVRGDGAYGEFSSGMGQRLIQCVVYLNDMPEGGGGETMFHHPSLRGLKVTPSEGDCLVFFPAFADGEPDMRMEHSGEPIRSGVKYILNTWVCENEWQAEGRGA
;
A
#
# COMPACT_ATOMS: atom_id res chain seq x y z
N MET A 1 6.66 17.90 -12.66
CA MET A 1 5.71 17.11 -11.86
C MET A 1 6.15 17.21 -10.41
N LYS A 2 5.30 17.65 -9.49
CA LYS A 2 5.61 17.69 -8.06
C LYS A 2 4.85 16.54 -7.39
N PRO A 3 5.53 15.41 -7.10
CA PRO A 3 4.88 14.30 -6.41
C PRO A 3 4.39 14.75 -5.03
N SER A 4 3.20 14.29 -4.64
CA SER A 4 2.63 14.59 -3.33
C SER A 4 2.13 13.33 -2.65
N PHE A 5 2.04 13.38 -1.33
CA PHE A 5 1.57 12.28 -0.51
C PHE A 5 0.05 12.31 -0.38
N GLU A 6 -0.59 11.15 -0.54
CA GLU A 6 -1.95 10.95 -0.02
C GLU A 6 -1.98 11.20 1.50
N PRO A 7 -3.12 11.64 2.06
CA PRO A 7 -3.30 11.73 3.50
C PRO A 7 -2.86 10.44 4.18
N THR A 8 -2.03 10.60 5.21
CA THR A 8 -1.50 9.46 5.95
C THR A 8 -2.60 8.81 6.79
N LEU A 9 -2.69 7.48 6.72
CA LEU A 9 -3.66 6.69 7.45
C LEU A 9 -2.98 5.82 8.49
N VAL A 10 -3.56 5.75 9.69
CA VAL A 10 -3.20 4.74 10.69
C VAL A 10 -4.24 3.64 10.66
N THR A 11 -3.81 2.40 10.46
CA THR A 11 -4.68 1.23 10.41
C THR A 11 -4.34 0.26 11.52
N ARG A 12 -5.36 -0.23 12.23
CA ARG A 12 -5.26 -1.26 13.27
C ARG A 12 -5.85 -2.57 12.76
N TYR A 13 -5.08 -3.65 12.81
CA TYR A 13 -5.52 -5.01 12.51
C TYR A 13 -5.57 -5.85 13.79
N LEU A 14 -6.74 -6.41 14.07
CA LEU A 14 -7.00 -7.35 15.16
C LEU A 14 -6.80 -8.80 14.68
N ARG A 15 -6.84 -9.75 15.62
CA ARG A 15 -6.76 -11.18 15.30
C ARG A 15 -7.79 -11.58 14.25
N GLY A 16 -7.33 -12.21 13.18
CA GLY A 16 -8.12 -12.62 12.02
C GLY A 16 -8.22 -11.58 10.91
N ASP A 17 -7.95 -10.30 11.20
CA ASP A 17 -7.93 -9.26 10.19
C ASP A 17 -6.79 -9.47 9.21
N ARG A 18 -7.02 -9.05 7.96
CA ARG A 18 -6.07 -9.13 6.86
C ARG A 18 -6.39 -8.09 5.81
N GLN A 19 -5.40 -7.76 4.99
CA GLN A 19 -5.62 -7.06 3.74
C GLN A 19 -5.52 -8.07 2.60
N ARG A 20 -6.60 -8.23 1.83
CA ARG A 20 -6.64 -9.20 0.72
C ARG A 20 -5.59 -8.85 -0.33
N ARG A 21 -5.21 -9.85 -1.12
CA ARG A 21 -4.31 -9.69 -2.28
C ARG A 21 -4.85 -8.60 -3.21
N HIS A 22 -4.01 -7.62 -3.53
CA HIS A 22 -4.39 -6.46 -4.32
C HIS A 22 -3.16 -5.81 -4.99
N PHE A 23 -3.46 -4.86 -5.89
CA PHE A 23 -2.52 -3.91 -6.46
C PHE A 23 -2.90 -2.50 -6.00
N ASP A 24 -1.89 -1.67 -5.79
CA ASP A 24 -2.07 -0.25 -5.49
C ASP A 24 -1.94 0.65 -6.73
N ALA A 25 -1.71 0.06 -7.90
CA ALA A 25 -1.78 0.74 -9.19
C ALA A 25 -2.82 0.09 -10.11
N ARG A 26 -3.36 0.88 -11.05
CA ARG A 26 -4.40 0.45 -11.99
C ARG A 26 -3.96 0.63 -13.45
N VAL A 27 -4.45 -0.23 -14.35
CA VAL A 27 -4.09 -0.14 -15.78
C VAL A 27 -4.84 1.05 -16.40
N ARG A 28 -4.12 1.91 -17.13
CA ARG A 28 -4.76 3.06 -17.79
C ARG A 28 -5.83 2.59 -18.77
N GLY A 29 -6.99 3.23 -18.74
CA GLY A 29 -8.12 2.89 -19.60
C GLY A 29 -8.94 1.69 -19.14
N ASP A 30 -8.61 1.06 -18.00
CA ASP A 30 -9.56 0.18 -17.33
C ASP A 30 -10.77 0.99 -16.83
N GLY A 31 -11.95 0.35 -16.73
CA GLY A 31 -13.19 1.06 -16.38
C GLY A 31 -13.21 1.65 -14.96
N ALA A 32 -12.32 1.20 -14.08
CA ALA A 32 -12.18 1.70 -12.71
C ALA A 32 -11.05 2.75 -12.57
N TYR A 33 -10.19 2.88 -13.57
CA TYR A 33 -9.02 3.76 -13.57
C TYR A 33 -9.46 5.21 -13.41
N GLY A 34 -10.49 5.62 -14.15
CA GLY A 34 -10.99 6.99 -14.12
C GLY A 34 -11.42 7.43 -12.72
N GLU A 35 -12.11 6.58 -11.96
CA GLU A 35 -12.50 6.89 -10.58
C GLU A 35 -11.30 6.85 -9.64
N PHE A 36 -10.47 5.79 -9.75
CA PHE A 36 -9.26 5.60 -8.94
C PHE A 36 -8.29 6.78 -9.06
N SER A 37 -8.09 7.30 -10.27
CA SER A 37 -7.12 8.36 -10.56
C SER A 37 -7.74 9.77 -10.54
N SER A 38 -9.03 9.91 -10.24
CA SER A 38 -9.80 11.17 -10.37
C SER A 38 -9.30 12.33 -9.49
N GLY A 39 -8.40 12.07 -8.55
CA GLY A 39 -7.70 13.08 -7.74
C GLY A 39 -6.22 13.18 -8.09
N MET A 40 -5.38 12.52 -7.29
CA MET A 40 -3.93 12.64 -7.35
C MET A 40 -3.26 11.82 -8.47
N GLY A 41 -4.03 11.23 -9.38
CA GLY A 41 -3.50 10.32 -10.41
C GLY A 41 -3.14 8.93 -9.86
N GLN A 42 -2.20 8.26 -10.52
CA GLN A 42 -1.69 6.95 -10.12
C GLN A 42 -0.82 7.03 -8.85
N ARG A 43 -0.85 5.98 -8.03
CA ARG A 43 0.11 5.76 -6.94
C ARG A 43 1.43 5.21 -7.50
N LEU A 44 2.51 5.94 -7.29
CA LEU A 44 3.85 5.59 -7.80
C LEU A 44 4.69 4.89 -6.73
N ILE A 45 4.55 5.30 -5.46
CA ILE A 45 5.32 4.75 -4.34
C ILE A 45 4.36 4.48 -3.19
N GLN A 46 4.51 3.34 -2.53
CA GLN A 46 3.84 3.04 -1.28
C GLN A 46 4.85 3.04 -0.14
N CYS A 47 4.48 3.68 0.97
CA CYS A 47 5.23 3.68 2.21
C CYS A 47 4.35 3.06 3.31
N VAL A 48 4.85 2.00 3.96
CA VAL A 48 4.19 1.34 5.09
C VAL A 48 5.15 1.33 6.28
N VAL A 49 4.85 2.11 7.30
CA VAL A 49 5.58 2.14 8.57
C VAL A 49 4.91 1.19 9.55
N TYR A 50 5.67 0.25 10.10
CA TYR A 50 5.20 -0.64 11.16
C TYR A 50 5.32 0.07 12.51
N LEU A 51 4.21 0.26 13.21
CA LEU A 51 4.14 1.07 14.43
C LEU A 51 4.34 0.25 15.71
N ASN A 52 4.49 -1.06 15.60
CA ASN A 52 4.79 -1.96 16.71
C ASN A 52 5.35 -3.29 16.20
N ASP A 53 6.07 -4.00 17.07
CA ASP A 53 6.47 -5.38 16.84
C ASP A 53 5.28 -6.33 16.95
N MET A 54 5.36 -7.42 16.19
CA MET A 54 4.43 -8.55 16.30
C MET A 54 5.03 -9.66 17.18
N PRO A 55 4.22 -10.36 17.99
CA PRO A 55 4.67 -11.56 18.68
C PRO A 55 5.24 -12.59 17.70
N GLU A 56 6.19 -13.41 18.13
CA GLU A 56 6.70 -14.51 17.33
C GLU A 56 5.53 -15.42 16.87
N GLY A 57 5.47 -15.71 15.57
CA GLY A 57 4.37 -16.46 14.96
C GLY A 57 3.02 -15.71 14.90
N GLY A 58 2.97 -14.43 15.28
CA GLY A 58 1.78 -13.59 15.30
C GLY A 58 1.22 -13.22 13.94
N GLY A 59 1.96 -13.47 12.86
CA GLY A 59 1.56 -13.15 11.49
C GLY A 59 1.64 -11.66 11.17
N GLY A 60 0.80 -11.20 10.23
CA GLY A 60 0.80 -9.81 9.81
C GLY A 60 1.91 -9.44 8.83
N GLU A 61 2.60 -10.41 8.23
CA GLU A 61 3.62 -10.16 7.22
C GLU A 61 3.02 -9.44 5.99
N THR A 62 3.77 -8.54 5.38
CA THR A 62 3.44 -8.07 4.02
C THR A 62 3.99 -9.08 3.03
N MET A 63 3.13 -9.79 2.31
CA MET A 63 3.49 -10.85 1.36
C MET A 63 3.37 -10.35 -0.08
N PHE A 64 4.42 -10.56 -0.89
CA PHE A 64 4.40 -10.28 -2.32
C PHE A 64 4.22 -11.59 -3.10
N HIS A 65 3.21 -11.63 -3.97
CA HIS A 65 2.73 -12.88 -4.59
C HIS A 65 3.35 -13.19 -5.95
N HIS A 66 4.05 -12.25 -6.56
CA HIS A 66 4.60 -12.48 -7.89
C HIS A 66 5.71 -13.55 -7.86
N PRO A 67 5.67 -14.58 -8.74
CA PRO A 67 6.62 -15.69 -8.71
C PRO A 67 8.10 -15.27 -8.79
N SER A 68 8.39 -14.17 -9.51
CA SER A 68 9.77 -13.65 -9.62
C SER A 68 10.35 -13.17 -8.27
N LEU A 69 9.50 -12.86 -7.29
CA LEU A 69 9.91 -12.43 -5.95
C LEU A 69 10.09 -13.60 -4.98
N ARG A 70 9.93 -14.85 -5.45
CA ARG A 70 10.28 -16.09 -4.73
C ARG A 70 9.67 -16.19 -3.33
N GLY A 71 8.44 -15.72 -3.16
CA GLY A 71 7.73 -15.77 -1.88
C GLY A 71 8.23 -14.76 -0.84
N LEU A 72 8.72 -13.60 -1.30
CA LEU A 72 9.14 -12.50 -0.44
C LEU A 72 8.05 -12.10 0.57
N LYS A 73 8.43 -12.10 1.84
CA LYS A 73 7.62 -11.65 2.98
C LYS A 73 8.42 -10.66 3.80
N VAL A 74 7.75 -9.60 4.25
CA VAL A 74 8.30 -8.61 5.17
C VAL A 74 7.59 -8.73 6.50
N THR A 75 8.32 -9.14 7.52
CA THR A 75 7.81 -9.22 8.90
C THR A 75 7.76 -7.81 9.50
N PRO A 76 6.65 -7.39 10.14
CA PRO A 76 6.60 -6.11 10.82
C PRO A 76 7.62 -6.02 11.96
N SER A 77 8.40 -4.94 11.98
CA SER A 77 9.25 -4.58 13.12
C SER A 77 9.09 -3.09 13.41
N GLU A 78 8.95 -2.73 14.68
CA GLU A 78 8.66 -1.36 15.10
C GLU A 78 9.67 -0.35 14.56
N GLY A 79 9.17 0.69 13.89
CA GLY A 79 9.98 1.77 13.32
C GLY A 79 10.47 1.50 11.89
N ASP A 80 10.40 0.26 11.41
CA ASP A 80 10.76 -0.05 10.02
C ASP A 80 9.72 0.52 9.04
N CYS A 81 10.21 1.00 7.90
CA CYS A 81 9.39 1.47 6.79
C CYS A 81 9.63 0.60 5.54
N LEU A 82 8.60 -0.12 5.12
CA LEU A 82 8.57 -0.82 3.84
C LEU A 82 8.19 0.16 2.73
N VAL A 83 9.09 0.34 1.76
CA VAL A 83 8.87 1.17 0.57
C VAL A 83 8.94 0.31 -0.68
N PHE A 84 7.95 0.44 -1.57
CA PHE A 84 7.94 -0.19 -2.88
C PHE A 84 7.15 0.63 -3.90
N PHE A 85 7.20 0.21 -5.17
CA PHE A 85 6.80 1.02 -6.32
C PHE A 85 5.65 0.35 -7.08
N PRO A 86 4.37 0.63 -6.73
CA PRO A 86 3.22 0.04 -7.42
C PRO A 86 3.18 0.28 -8.93
N ALA A 87 3.83 1.35 -9.41
CA ALA A 87 3.93 1.69 -10.82
C ALA A 87 5.34 2.21 -11.17
N PHE A 88 5.69 2.10 -12.45
CA PHE A 88 6.89 2.71 -13.01
C PHE A 88 6.72 4.24 -13.16
N ALA A 89 7.81 4.93 -13.53
CA ALA A 89 7.80 6.39 -13.66
C ALA A 89 6.87 6.94 -14.76
N ASP A 90 6.46 6.09 -15.72
CA ASP A 90 5.46 6.40 -16.74
C ASP A 90 4.00 6.13 -16.26
N GLY A 91 3.84 5.62 -15.04
CA GLY A 91 2.57 5.30 -14.41
C GLY A 91 2.00 3.93 -14.80
N GLU A 92 2.72 3.14 -15.60
CA GLU A 92 2.33 1.76 -15.87
C GLU A 92 2.48 0.89 -14.61
N PRO A 93 1.47 0.08 -14.25
CA PRO A 93 1.55 -0.77 -13.06
C PRO A 93 2.69 -1.78 -13.12
N ASP A 94 3.41 -1.94 -12.01
CA ASP A 94 4.34 -3.05 -11.84
C ASP A 94 3.58 -4.27 -11.33
N MET A 95 3.30 -5.21 -12.24
CA MET A 95 2.57 -6.44 -11.94
C MET A 95 3.28 -7.36 -10.91
N ARG A 96 4.54 -7.07 -10.58
CA ARG A 96 5.26 -7.76 -9.49
C ARG A 96 4.77 -7.34 -8.10
N MET A 97 4.16 -6.15 -7.98
CA MET A 97 3.80 -5.53 -6.70
C MET A 97 2.44 -5.98 -6.15
N GLU A 98 1.91 -7.10 -6.66
CA GLU A 98 0.74 -7.71 -6.06
C GLU A 98 1.04 -8.21 -4.65
N HIS A 99 0.32 -7.70 -3.66
CA HIS A 99 0.65 -7.94 -2.26
C HIS A 99 -0.57 -8.10 -1.36
N SER A 100 -0.35 -8.66 -0.17
CA SER A 100 -1.34 -8.78 0.90
C SER A 100 -0.72 -8.44 2.26
N GLY A 101 -1.57 -8.05 3.21
CA GLY A 101 -1.25 -8.13 4.63
C GLY A 101 -1.77 -9.45 5.15
N GLU A 102 -0.86 -10.35 5.53
CA GLU A 102 -1.19 -11.70 5.99
C GLU A 102 -2.00 -11.66 7.30
N PRO A 103 -2.85 -12.67 7.57
CA PRO A 103 -3.74 -12.65 8.72
C PRO A 103 -3.00 -12.51 10.06
N ILE A 104 -3.55 -11.69 10.95
CA ILE A 104 -3.08 -11.61 12.34
C ILE A 104 -3.50 -12.88 13.09
N ARG A 105 -2.53 -13.68 13.53
CA ARG A 105 -2.73 -14.92 14.29
C ARG A 105 -2.79 -14.68 15.80
N SER A 106 -1.94 -13.76 16.28
CA SER A 106 -1.89 -13.29 17.67
C SER A 106 -1.37 -11.84 17.74
N GLY A 107 -1.71 -11.13 18.81
CA GLY A 107 -1.37 -9.70 18.97
C GLY A 107 -2.29 -8.75 18.20
N VAL A 108 -1.84 -7.51 18.05
CA VAL A 108 -2.50 -6.43 17.30
C VAL A 108 -1.42 -5.74 16.47
N LYS A 109 -1.69 -5.51 15.18
CA LYS A 109 -0.78 -4.79 14.28
C LYS A 109 -1.29 -3.38 14.04
N TYR A 110 -0.40 -2.41 14.18
CA TYR A 110 -0.62 -1.04 13.77
C TYR A 110 0.33 -0.69 12.62
N ILE A 111 -0.21 -0.05 11.60
CA ILE A 111 0.59 0.55 10.53
C ILE A 111 0.21 2.00 10.34
N LEU A 112 1.18 2.77 9.88
CA LEU A 112 0.96 4.05 9.22
C LEU A 112 1.27 3.86 7.73
N ASN A 113 0.35 4.22 6.85
CA ASN A 113 0.57 4.08 5.41
C ASN A 113 0.19 5.37 4.65
N THR A 114 0.93 5.63 3.59
CA THR A 114 0.69 6.71 2.62
C THR A 114 1.22 6.29 1.26
N TRP A 115 0.79 6.99 0.22
CA TRP A 115 1.27 6.81 -1.14
C TRP A 115 1.77 8.13 -1.70
N VAL A 116 2.83 8.06 -2.52
CA VAL A 116 3.25 9.16 -3.38
C VAL A 116 2.56 9.00 -4.72
N CYS A 117 1.86 10.03 -5.16
CA CYS A 117 1.06 10.00 -6.39
C CYS A 117 1.64 10.91 -7.48
N GLU A 118 1.24 10.66 -8.73
CA GLU A 118 1.66 11.41 -9.92
C GLU A 118 1.42 12.92 -9.80
N ASN A 119 0.27 13.31 -9.24
CA ASN A 119 -0.18 14.69 -9.18
C ASN A 119 -0.25 15.21 -7.75
N GLU A 120 -0.22 16.53 -7.62
CA GLU A 120 -0.50 17.20 -6.35
C GLU A 120 -1.96 17.00 -5.93
N TRP A 121 -2.20 16.81 -4.63
CA TRP A 121 -3.55 16.93 -4.08
C TRP A 121 -4.10 18.34 -4.36
N GLN A 122 -5.14 18.43 -5.18
CA GLN A 122 -5.88 19.67 -5.41
C GLN A 122 -7.02 19.72 -4.38
N ALA A 123 -6.90 20.61 -3.39
CA ALA A 123 -7.91 20.76 -2.32
C ALA A 123 -9.21 21.43 -2.79
N GLU A 124 -9.29 21.91 -4.04
CA GLU A 124 -10.41 22.71 -4.54
C GLU A 124 -11.32 21.88 -5.45
N GLY A 125 -12.60 21.73 -5.07
CA GLY A 125 -13.64 21.23 -5.98
C GLY A 125 -14.73 20.36 -5.36
N ARG A 126 -14.66 19.97 -4.08
CA ARG A 126 -15.81 19.34 -3.39
C ARG A 126 -16.56 20.44 -2.63
N GLY A 127 -17.55 21.01 -3.32
CA GLY A 127 -18.43 22.05 -2.79
C GLY A 127 -19.00 21.68 -1.42
N ALA A 128 -19.08 22.72 -0.58
CA ALA A 128 -19.93 22.75 0.60
C ALA A 128 -21.41 22.57 0.23
#